data_AF-A0AAV9EDB5-F1
#
_entry.id   AF-A0AAV9EDB5-F1
#
_cell.length_a   1.000
_cell.length_b   1.000
_cell.length_c   1.000
_cell.angle_alpha   90.00
_cell.angle_beta   90.00
_cell.angle_gamma   90.00
#
_symmetry.space_group_name_H-M   'P 1'
#
loop_
_entity.id
_entity.type
_entity.pdbx_description
1 polymer ?
#
loop_
_entity_poly.entity_id
_entity_poly.type
_entity_poly.pdbx_seq_one_letter_code
_entity_poly.pdbx_strand_id
1 'polypeptide(L)'
;MSMVPEIRRWEETRMPVRSERRRLRVLPEMEGEEKKERHRVWYHDHALGLTRANLLAGLIGAYNIHNDDVETPFDLPCDEYDRHLVIVDRSFNVDGSLYMNSTGNNPTIHPEWQPEYFGEAIIVNGKAWPYLTVKPQRVF
;
A
#
# COMPACT_ATOMS: atom_id res chain seq x y z
N MET A 1 -10.97 18.83 -17.77
CA MET A 1 -10.52 18.34 -16.45
C MET A 1 -11.13 16.95 -16.29
N SER A 2 -10.48 15.92 -16.84
CA SER A 2 -11.01 14.54 -16.86
C SER A 2 -10.56 13.80 -15.61
N MET A 3 -11.52 13.28 -14.88
CA MET A 3 -11.34 12.42 -13.71
C MET A 3 -10.73 11.09 -14.16
N VAL A 4 -9.51 10.77 -13.73
CA VAL A 4 -8.90 9.45 -13.93
C VAL A 4 -9.47 8.51 -12.87
N PRO A 5 -9.95 7.30 -13.22
CA PRO A 5 -10.49 6.38 -12.24
C PRO A 5 -9.37 5.77 -11.37
N GLU A 6 -9.47 5.96 -10.06
CA GLU A 6 -8.66 5.29 -9.02
C GLU A 6 -9.16 3.84 -8.85
N ILE A 7 -8.26 2.85 -8.90
CA ILE A 7 -8.61 1.43 -8.71
C ILE A 7 -7.82 0.90 -7.54
N ARG A 8 -8.48 0.69 -6.39
CA ARG A 8 -7.87 0.11 -5.19
C ARG A 8 -7.92 -1.42 -5.24
N ARG A 9 -6.81 -2.10 -5.00
CA ARG A 9 -6.75 -3.57 -4.85
C ARG A 9 -6.09 -3.94 -3.51
N TRP A 10 -6.57 -5.05 -2.96
CA TRP A 10 -6.05 -5.70 -1.75
C TRP A 10 -5.15 -6.87 -2.18
N GLU A 11 -3.93 -6.93 -1.67
CA GLU A 11 -3.04 -8.09 -1.86
C GLU A 11 -3.00 -8.92 -0.57
N GLU A 12 -3.88 -9.93 -0.47
CA GLU A 12 -3.65 -11.23 0.21
C GLU A 12 -4.84 -12.21 0.15
N THR A 13 -6.02 -11.78 -0.32
CA THR A 13 -7.16 -12.69 -0.48
C THR A 13 -7.24 -13.21 -1.92
N ARG A 14 -7.11 -14.54 -2.13
CA ARG A 14 -7.54 -15.16 -3.40
C ARG A 14 -9.04 -14.95 -3.57
N MET A 15 -9.41 -13.91 -4.30
CA MET A 15 -10.78 -13.69 -4.73
C MET A 15 -11.09 -14.63 -5.91
N PRO A 16 -12.16 -15.43 -5.87
CA PRO A 16 -12.61 -16.15 -7.07
C PRO A 16 -13.07 -15.12 -8.11
N VAL A 17 -12.44 -15.13 -9.28
CA VAL A 17 -12.83 -14.27 -10.41
C VAL A 17 -14.17 -14.76 -10.92
N ARG A 18 -15.24 -13.97 -10.73
CA ARG A 18 -16.49 -14.13 -11.48
C ARG A 18 -16.70 -12.90 -12.35
N SER A 19 -16.56 -13.09 -13.66
CA SER A 19 -16.87 -12.10 -14.68
C SER A 19 -18.38 -11.92 -14.79
N GLU A 20 -18.91 -10.73 -14.47
CA GLU A 20 -20.12 -10.22 -15.12
C GLU A 20 -20.28 -8.71 -14.86
N ARG A 21 -20.56 -7.94 -15.91
CA ARG A 21 -20.88 -6.50 -15.85
C ARG A 21 -22.24 -6.30 -15.15
N ARG A 22 -22.32 -5.44 -14.13
CA ARG A 22 -23.56 -4.68 -13.80
C ARG A 22 -23.30 -3.50 -12.85
N ARG A 23 -23.69 -2.31 -13.34
CA ARG A 23 -24.35 -1.15 -12.71
C ARG A 23 -24.16 -0.97 -11.19
N LEU A 24 -23.63 0.21 -10.81
CA LEU A 24 -23.55 0.78 -9.45
C LEU A 24 -24.60 0.19 -8.51
N ARG A 25 -24.14 -0.73 -7.68
CA ARG A 25 -24.89 -1.32 -6.57
C ARG A 25 -24.20 -0.79 -5.32
N VAL A 26 -24.98 -0.16 -4.44
CA VAL A 26 -24.57 0.06 -3.05
C VAL A 26 -24.05 -1.28 -2.54
N LEU A 27 -22.82 -1.28 -2.02
CA LEU A 27 -22.08 -2.49 -1.66
C LEU A 27 -22.94 -3.32 -0.69
N PRO A 28 -23.19 -4.62 -0.96
CA PRO A 28 -23.82 -5.47 0.04
C PRO A 28 -22.87 -5.61 1.23
N GLU A 29 -23.44 -5.59 2.43
CA GLU A 29 -22.76 -6.05 3.64
C GLU A 29 -22.14 -7.42 3.37
N MET A 30 -20.89 -7.58 3.81
CA MET A 30 -20.14 -8.83 3.67
C MET A 30 -20.71 -9.86 4.64
N GLU A 31 -21.83 -10.50 4.29
CA GLU A 31 -22.31 -11.69 4.98
C GLU A 31 -21.46 -12.90 4.57
N GLY A 32 -20.65 -13.36 5.51
CA GLY A 32 -19.87 -14.59 5.45
C GLY A 32 -19.13 -14.77 6.78
N GLU A 33 -19.64 -15.65 7.63
CA GLU A 33 -18.97 -16.09 8.86
C GLU A 33 -17.77 -16.99 8.51
N GLU A 34 -16.69 -16.41 7.99
CA GLU A 34 -15.36 -16.98 8.18
C GLU A 34 -14.73 -16.26 9.36
N LYS A 35 -14.38 -16.98 10.42
CA LYS A 35 -13.51 -16.46 11.48
C LYS A 35 -12.14 -16.14 10.85
N LYS A 36 -11.97 -14.90 10.39
CA LYS A 36 -10.75 -14.44 9.74
C LYS A 36 -9.61 -14.45 10.75
N GLU A 37 -8.51 -15.12 10.44
CA GLU A 37 -7.28 -15.04 11.23
C GLU A 37 -6.75 -13.59 11.24
N ARG A 38 -5.90 -13.24 12.21
CA ARG A 38 -5.19 -11.95 12.19
C ARG A 38 -4.41 -11.80 10.89
N HIS A 39 -4.64 -10.72 10.15
CA HIS A 39 -3.93 -10.44 8.90
C HIS A 39 -3.39 -9.01 8.89
N ARG A 40 -2.16 -8.86 8.38
CA ARG A 40 -1.57 -7.55 8.08
C ARG A 40 -1.67 -7.33 6.58
N VAL A 41 -2.71 -6.62 6.15
CA VAL A 41 -2.94 -6.34 4.73
C VAL A 41 -2.46 -4.94 4.37
N TRP A 42 -2.26 -4.73 3.08
CA TRP A 42 -1.99 -3.43 2.53
C TRP A 42 -2.80 -3.25 1.25
N TYR A 43 -3.12 -2.01 0.95
CA TYR A 43 -3.89 -1.63 -0.22
C TYR A 43 -3.14 -0.55 -0.98
N HIS A 44 -3.28 -0.57 -2.30
CA HIS A 44 -2.69 0.43 -3.16
C HIS A 44 -3.45 0.56 -4.48
N ASP A 45 -3.12 1.62 -5.22
CA ASP A 45 -3.68 1.83 -6.54
C ASP A 45 -3.12 0.83 -7.57
N HIS A 46 -4.00 0.39 -8.47
CA HIS A 46 -3.76 -0.58 -9.54
C HIS A 46 -4.32 -0.11 -10.89
N ALA A 47 -4.43 1.20 -11.11
CA ALA A 47 -4.87 1.74 -12.39
C ALA A 47 -3.93 1.28 -13.52
N LEU A 48 -4.53 0.79 -14.62
CA LEU A 48 -3.80 0.17 -15.73
C LEU A 48 -2.75 1.13 -16.31
N GLY A 49 -1.49 0.69 -16.30
CA GLY A 49 -0.35 1.48 -16.80
C GLY A 49 0.13 2.59 -15.86
N LEU A 50 -0.58 2.85 -14.75
CA LEU A 50 -0.29 3.95 -13.82
C LEU A 50 0.16 3.49 -12.43
N THR A 51 0.03 2.20 -12.09
CA THR A 51 0.42 1.66 -10.77
C THR A 51 1.76 2.19 -10.27
N ARG A 52 2.81 2.22 -11.10
CA ARG A 52 4.14 2.72 -10.69
C ARG A 52 4.12 4.18 -10.25
N ALA A 53 3.44 5.04 -11.01
CA ALA A 53 3.38 6.48 -10.75
C ALA A 53 2.49 6.78 -9.55
N ASN A 54 1.38 6.05 -9.43
CA ASN A 54 0.42 6.21 -8.34
C ASN A 54 1.00 5.73 -7.00
N LEU A 55 1.78 4.64 -6.99
CA LEU A 55 2.55 4.22 -5.83
C LEU A 55 3.59 5.28 -5.43
N LEU A 56 4.34 5.84 -6.40
CA LEU A 56 5.30 6.92 -6.14
C LEU A 56 4.62 8.16 -5.55
N ALA A 57 3.44 8.53 -6.05
CA ALA A 57 2.61 9.61 -5.54
C ALA A 57 2.04 9.35 -4.13
N GLY A 58 2.21 8.14 -3.59
CA GLY A 58 1.86 7.80 -2.21
C GLY A 58 0.53 7.06 -2.04
N LEU A 59 -0.07 6.52 -3.11
CA LEU A 59 -1.31 5.73 -3.02
C LEU A 59 -1.03 4.29 -2.54
N ILE A 60 -0.55 4.19 -1.30
CA ILE A 60 -0.28 2.96 -0.55
C ILE A 60 -0.68 3.15 0.90
N GLY A 61 -1.30 2.13 1.50
CA GLY A 61 -1.67 2.13 2.91
C GLY A 61 -1.64 0.72 3.49
N ALA A 62 -1.41 0.63 4.80
CA ALA A 62 -1.45 -0.61 5.55
C ALA A 62 -2.69 -0.65 6.43
N TYR A 63 -3.20 -1.86 6.68
CA TYR A 63 -4.39 -2.08 7.48
C TYR A 63 -4.30 -3.43 8.22
N ASN A 64 -4.59 -3.42 9.51
CA ASN A 64 -4.67 -4.63 10.32
C ASN A 64 -6.10 -5.15 10.35
N ILE A 65 -6.27 -6.45 10.10
CA ILE A 65 -7.51 -7.18 10.38
C ILE A 65 -7.28 -7.91 11.70
N HIS A 66 -8.04 -7.53 12.72
CA HIS A 66 -7.99 -8.14 14.04
C HIS A 66 -9.10 -9.17 14.24
N ASN A 67 -8.80 -10.19 15.05
CA ASN A 67 -9.77 -11.16 15.53
C ASN A 67 -9.53 -11.44 17.02
N ASP A 68 -10.30 -10.76 17.86
CA ASP A 68 -10.17 -10.82 19.32
C ASP A 68 -10.39 -12.23 19.89
N ASP A 69 -11.27 -13.04 19.27
CA ASP A 69 -11.53 -14.43 19.71
C ASP A 69 -10.26 -15.29 19.66
N VAL A 70 -9.34 -14.98 18.74
CA VAL A 70 -8.09 -15.71 18.51
C VAL A 70 -6.90 -14.99 19.14
N GLU A 71 -6.88 -13.66 19.15
CA GLU A 71 -5.75 -12.85 19.60
C GLU A 71 -5.68 -12.68 21.13
N THR A 72 -6.82 -12.60 21.82
CA THR A 72 -6.88 -12.31 23.27
C THR A 72 -5.99 -13.25 24.12
N PRO A 73 -5.94 -14.58 23.89
CA PRO A 73 -5.11 -15.48 24.69
C PRO A 73 -3.59 -15.23 24.58
N PHE A 74 -3.13 -14.52 23.55
CA PHE A 74 -1.70 -14.28 23.30
C PHE A 74 -1.17 -13.02 23.98
N ASP A 75 -2.04 -12.17 24.53
CA ASP A 75 -1.69 -10.94 25.24
C ASP A 75 -0.63 -10.11 24.46
N LEU A 76 -0.86 -9.97 23.15
CA LEU A 76 0.04 -9.24 22.27
C LEU A 76 -0.10 -7.73 22.50
N PRO A 77 0.98 -6.95 22.33
CA PRO A 77 0.88 -5.50 22.37
C PRO A 77 -0.13 -5.00 21.34
N CYS A 78 -1.11 -4.22 21.80
CA CYS A 78 -2.18 -3.65 20.99
C CYS A 78 -2.07 -2.12 20.91
N ASP A 79 -3.00 -1.51 20.18
CA ASP A 79 -3.17 -0.06 20.06
C ASP A 79 -1.88 0.66 19.64
N GLU A 80 -1.36 1.53 20.50
CA GLU A 80 -0.16 2.30 20.22
C GLU A 80 1.08 1.41 20.02
N TYR A 81 1.06 0.15 20.43
CA TYR A 81 2.20 -0.77 20.33
C TYR A 81 2.12 -1.74 19.14
N ASP A 82 1.02 -1.76 18.37
CA ASP A 82 0.88 -2.48 17.10
C ASP A 82 0.97 -1.48 15.94
N ARG A 83 2.17 -1.29 15.39
CA ARG A 83 2.43 -0.23 14.41
C ARG A 83 2.81 -0.80 13.05
N HIS A 84 2.20 -0.26 12.00
CA HIS A 84 2.66 -0.49 10.64
C HIS A 84 3.94 0.30 10.35
N LEU A 85 4.89 -0.38 9.69
CA LEU A 85 6.05 0.23 9.07
C LEU A 85 5.93 0.05 7.56
N VAL A 86 5.43 1.07 6.86
CA VAL A 86 5.43 1.11 5.40
C VAL A 86 6.78 1.65 4.95
N ILE A 87 7.59 0.79 4.35
CA ILE A 87 8.95 1.10 3.91
C ILE A 87 8.95 1.20 2.39
N VAL A 88 9.36 2.35 1.88
CA VAL A 88 9.53 2.61 0.44
C VAL A 88 10.80 3.41 0.21
N ASP A 89 11.40 3.28 -0.95
CA ASP A 89 12.50 4.11 -1.41
C ASP A 89 11.97 5.26 -2.29
N ARG A 90 12.58 6.45 -2.17
CA ARG A 90 12.25 7.63 -2.97
C ARG A 90 13.51 8.44 -3.25
N SER A 91 13.58 9.02 -4.45
CA SER A 91 14.52 10.09 -4.81
C SER A 91 13.78 11.41 -4.92
N PHE A 92 14.49 12.51 -4.72
CA PHE A 92 13.93 13.86 -4.75
C PHE A 92 14.80 14.77 -5.60
N ASN A 93 14.18 15.73 -6.27
CA ASN A 93 14.89 16.84 -6.89
C ASN A 93 15.42 17.81 -5.80
N VAL A 94 16.28 18.75 -6.21
CA VAL A 94 16.86 19.76 -5.31
C VAL A 94 15.79 20.63 -4.63
N ASP A 95 14.64 20.82 -5.26
CA ASP A 95 13.49 21.55 -4.70
C ASP A 95 12.60 20.71 -3.77
N GLY A 96 12.94 19.45 -3.55
CA GLY A 96 12.19 18.51 -2.71
C GLY A 96 11.01 17.83 -3.41
N SER A 97 10.76 18.10 -4.69
CA SER A 97 9.76 17.36 -5.46
C SER A 97 10.21 15.92 -5.70
N LEU A 98 9.25 14.99 -5.82
CA LEU A 98 9.55 13.58 -6.11
C LEU A 98 10.26 13.44 -7.45
N TYR A 99 11.39 12.75 -7.46
CA TYR A 99 12.10 12.41 -8.68
C TYR A 99 11.63 11.06 -9.21
N MET A 100 11.27 11.06 -10.49
CA MET A 100 11.04 9.87 -11.29
C MET A 100 11.65 10.11 -12.66
N ASN A 101 12.41 9.13 -13.16
CA ASN A 101 12.97 9.24 -14.49
C ASN A 101 11.86 9.22 -15.53
N SER A 102 11.71 10.31 -16.28
CA SER A 102 10.75 10.45 -17.37
C SER A 102 11.31 9.94 -18.72
N THR A 103 12.52 9.39 -18.73
CA THR A 103 13.16 8.78 -19.90
C THR A 103 13.33 7.28 -19.65
N GLY A 104 12.77 6.46 -20.53
CA GLY A 104 12.87 5.00 -20.49
C GLY A 104 14.22 4.48 -20.98
N ASN A 105 14.53 3.22 -20.66
CA ASN A 105 15.79 2.58 -21.09
C ASN A 105 15.88 2.37 -22.61
N ASN A 106 14.75 2.33 -23.31
CA ASN A 106 14.70 2.30 -24.77
C ASN A 106 13.73 3.39 -25.26
N PRO A 107 14.15 4.66 -25.26
CA PRO A 107 13.23 5.79 -25.39
C PRO A 107 12.58 5.89 -26.78
N THR A 108 13.15 5.23 -27.80
CA THR A 108 12.58 5.19 -29.15
C THR A 108 11.38 4.25 -29.26
N ILE A 109 11.24 3.27 -28.36
CA ILE A 109 10.13 2.31 -28.33
C ILE A 109 9.22 2.59 -27.12
N HIS A 110 9.81 2.84 -25.96
CA HIS A 110 9.12 3.14 -24.70
C HIS A 110 9.74 4.37 -24.04
N PRO A 111 9.20 5.57 -24.30
CA PRO A 111 9.82 6.84 -23.92
C PRO A 111 9.95 7.05 -22.41
N GLU A 112 9.11 6.41 -21.60
CA GLU A 112 9.03 6.63 -20.14
C GLU A 112 9.14 5.34 -19.32
N TRP A 113 9.28 4.17 -19.97
CA TRP A 113 9.27 2.89 -19.28
C TRP A 113 10.66 2.52 -18.78
N GLN A 114 10.75 2.32 -17.48
CA GLN A 114 11.91 1.77 -16.79
C GLN A 114 11.49 0.44 -16.15
N PRO A 115 12.31 -0.62 -16.28
CA PRO A 115 12.00 -1.91 -15.69
C PRO A 115 12.02 -1.88 -14.15
N GLU A 116 12.84 -1.00 -13.56
CA GLU A 116 12.95 -0.82 -12.11
C GLU A 116 13.07 0.66 -11.70
N TYR A 117 12.84 0.93 -10.42
CA TYR A 117 13.09 2.20 -9.75
C TYR A 117 13.93 1.94 -8.50
N PHE A 118 14.97 2.73 -8.28
CA PHE A 118 15.81 2.67 -7.09
C PHE A 118 15.96 4.08 -6.52
N GLY A 119 15.33 4.33 -5.39
CA GLY A 119 15.36 5.59 -4.67
C GLY A 119 16.63 5.77 -3.83
N GLU A 120 17.08 7.01 -3.69
CA GLU A 120 18.27 7.36 -2.91
C GLU A 120 18.00 7.42 -1.39
N ALA A 121 16.76 7.68 -0.98
CA ALA A 121 16.36 7.78 0.41
C ALA A 121 15.35 6.71 0.81
N ILE A 122 15.56 6.10 1.98
CA ILE A 122 14.58 5.19 2.59
C ILE A 122 13.56 6.01 3.36
N ILE A 123 12.29 5.81 3.02
CA ILE A 123 11.12 6.44 3.61
C ILE A 123 10.40 5.42 4.47
N VAL A 124 10.10 5.79 5.72
CA VAL A 124 9.24 5.00 6.60
C VAL A 124 8.05 5.86 6.99
N ASN A 125 6.83 5.39 6.71
CA ASN A 125 5.58 6.11 7.00
C ASN A 125 5.59 7.59 6.54
N GLY A 126 6.13 7.84 5.34
CA GLY A 126 6.16 9.17 4.71
C GLY A 126 7.29 10.10 5.15
N LYS A 127 8.23 9.66 6.02
CA LYS A 127 9.40 10.45 6.43
C LYS A 127 10.70 9.79 5.99
N ALA A 128 11.66 10.58 5.51
CA ALA A 128 13.00 10.10 5.19
C ALA A 128 13.80 9.83 6.47
N TRP A 129 14.39 8.63 6.57
CA TRP A 129 15.21 8.17 7.70
C TRP A 129 14.72 8.62 9.08
N PRO A 130 13.47 8.31 9.47
CA PRO A 130 12.94 8.78 10.73
C PRO A 130 13.51 7.96 11.89
N TYR A 131 13.40 8.53 13.08
CA TYR A 131 13.56 7.80 14.33
C TYR A 131 12.22 7.78 15.08
N LEU A 132 12.03 6.76 15.92
CA LEU A 132 10.90 6.65 16.82
C LEU A 132 11.42 6.36 18.22
N THR A 133 11.12 7.25 19.17
CA THR A 133 11.40 6.98 20.58
C THR A 133 10.40 5.97 21.11
N VAL A 134 10.91 4.88 21.68
CA VAL A 134 10.10 3.80 22.25
C VAL A 134 10.42 3.61 23.74
N LYS A 135 9.42 3.14 24.49
CA LYS A 135 9.63 2.65 25.86
C LYS A 135 10.36 1.30 25.82
N PRO A 136 11.10 0.91 26.87
CA PRO A 136 11.74 -0.40 26.96
C PRO A 136 10.70 -1.50 27.25
N GLN A 137 9.82 -1.76 26.30
CA GLN A 137 8.77 -2.78 26.33
C GLN A 137 8.60 -3.39 24.93
N ARG A 138 7.82 -4.46 24.83
CA ARG A 138 7.53 -5.11 23.54
C ARG A 138 6.70 -4.17 22.65
N VAL A 139 7.12 -4.05 21.40
CA VAL A 139 6.41 -3.40 20.29
C VAL A 139 6.36 -4.40 19.14
N PHE A 140 5.27 -4.39 18.37
CA PHE A 140 5.01 -5.35 17.30
C PHE A 140 4.57 -4.68 15.99
#